data_AF-A0A8H7FXR9-F1
#
_entry.id   AF-A0A8H7FXR9-F1
#
_cell.length_a   1.000
_cell.length_b   1.000
_cell.length_c   1.000
_cell.angle_alpha   90.00
_cell.angle_beta   90.00
_cell.angle_gamma   90.00
#
_symmetry.space_group_name_H-M   'P 1'
#
loop_
_entity.id
_entity.type
_entity.pdbx_description
1 polymer ?
#
loop_
_entity_poly.entity_id
_entity_poly.type
_entity_poly.pdbx_seq_one_letter_code
_entity_poly.pdbx_strand_id
1 'polypeptide(L)'
;MSVELPPDIHPLPESVTPYFVYPFTLEPHIITLESSRRATQAAHAARREAYLRARDEEKDRRKRDQLRKIAPGFEPMGSVLVPVHLRSNHSPEVGSSSTPDPQVQARGRDVMDDLVDQLAALDEKS
;
A
#
# COMPACT_ATOMS: atom_id res chain seq x y z
N MET A 1 -0.58 64.30 2.83
CA MET A 1 -1.80 63.47 2.78
C MET A 1 -1.72 62.50 3.94
N SER A 2 -2.44 62.77 5.03
CA SER A 2 -2.51 61.89 6.19
C SER A 2 -3.69 60.93 6.01
N VAL A 3 -3.46 59.64 6.21
CA VAL A 3 -4.50 58.61 6.21
C VAL A 3 -5.02 58.51 7.64
N GLU A 4 -6.26 58.93 7.88
CA GLU A 4 -6.94 58.71 9.16
C GLU A 4 -7.46 57.28 9.22
N LEU A 5 -6.99 56.50 10.20
CA LEU A 5 -7.56 55.19 10.49
C LEU A 5 -8.92 55.37 11.20
N PRO A 6 -9.91 54.51 10.91
CA PRO A 6 -11.18 54.51 11.63
C PRO A 6 -10.95 54.36 13.14
N PRO A 7 -11.77 55.00 14.00
CA PRO A 7 -11.73 54.77 15.44
C PRO A 7 -12.36 53.40 15.73
N ASP A 8 -11.60 52.36 15.41
CA ASP A 8 -12.01 50.98 15.56
C ASP A 8 -11.09 50.36 16.60
N ILE A 9 -11.51 50.39 17.87
CA ILE A 9 -11.48 49.20 18.71
C ILE A 9 -12.46 49.44 19.87
N HIS A 10 -13.53 48.66 19.94
CA HIS A 10 -14.18 48.41 21.23
C HIS A 10 -13.10 48.07 22.25
N PRO A 11 -13.12 48.62 23.47
CA PRO A 11 -12.06 48.37 24.43
C PRO A 11 -11.90 46.85 24.56
N LEU A 12 -10.68 46.36 24.33
CA LEU A 12 -10.35 44.97 24.61
C LEU A 12 -10.83 44.70 26.04
N PRO A 13 -11.57 43.60 26.30
CA PRO A 13 -12.01 43.30 27.65
C PRO A 13 -10.80 43.32 28.60
N GLU A 14 -10.97 43.85 29.80
CA GLU A 14 -9.89 43.98 30.81
C GLU A 14 -9.12 42.68 31.03
N SER A 15 -9.74 41.56 30.72
CA SER A 15 -9.16 40.23 30.81
C SER A 15 -9.72 39.34 29.71
N VAL A 16 -8.81 38.62 29.03
CA VAL A 16 -9.16 37.49 28.15
C VAL A 16 -9.35 36.18 28.93
N THR A 17 -9.09 36.18 30.23
CA THR A 17 -9.21 35.02 31.13
C THR A 17 -10.59 34.35 31.13
N PRO A 18 -11.72 35.08 31.01
CA PRO A 18 -13.05 34.46 30.85
C PRO A 18 -13.17 33.60 29.58
N TYR A 19 -12.36 33.88 28.54
CA TYR A 19 -12.35 33.12 27.29
C TYR A 19 -11.39 31.92 27.33
N PHE A 20 -10.51 31.83 28.34
CA PHE A 20 -9.68 30.64 28.59
C PHE A 20 -10.41 29.58 29.42
N VAL A 21 -11.69 29.76 29.71
CA VAL A 21 -12.50 28.71 30.33
C VAL A 21 -12.73 27.64 29.28
N TYR A 22 -11.87 26.64 29.27
CA TYR A 22 -12.16 25.37 28.61
C TYR A 22 -13.11 24.60 29.54
N PRO A 23 -14.42 24.53 29.24
CA PRO A 23 -15.34 23.81 30.11
C PRO A 23 -14.92 22.33 30.14
N PHE A 24 -14.72 21.81 31.34
CA PHE A 24 -14.29 20.43 31.62
C PHE A 24 -15.22 19.34 31.04
N THR A 25 -16.35 19.74 30.46
CA THR A 25 -17.31 18.87 29.79
C THR A 25 -16.92 18.56 28.34
N LEU A 26 -15.95 19.26 27.74
CA LEU A 26 -15.49 19.00 26.37
C LEU A 26 -14.57 17.78 26.26
N GLU A 27 -13.75 17.49 27.27
CA GLU A 27 -12.85 16.33 27.23
C GLU A 27 -13.57 15.00 26.96
N PRO A 28 -14.63 14.61 27.70
CA PRO A 28 -15.32 13.35 27.44
C PRO A 28 -15.98 13.32 26.06
N HIS A 29 -16.47 14.47 25.56
CA HIS A 29 -17.06 14.56 24.23
C HIS A 29 -16.02 14.34 23.12
N ILE A 30 -14.85 14.98 23.25
CA ILE A 30 -13.75 14.87 22.28
C ILE A 30 -13.17 13.45 22.29
N ILE A 31 -12.96 12.86 23.47
CA ILE A 31 -12.47 11.47 23.59
C ILE A 31 -13.44 10.51 22.90
N THR A 32 -14.74 10.67 23.12
CA THR A 32 -15.77 9.81 22.52
C THR A 32 -15.79 9.99 21.00
N LEU A 33 -15.83 11.24 20.51
CA LEU A 33 -15.83 11.56 19.09
C LEU A 33 -14.59 10.99 18.39
N GLU A 34 -13.41 11.24 18.93
CA GLU A 34 -12.14 10.74 18.37
C GLU A 34 -12.07 9.21 18.41
N SER A 35 -12.59 8.57 19.47
CA SER A 35 -12.66 7.10 19.51
C SER A 35 -13.56 6.54 18.41
N SER A 36 -14.72 7.18 18.15
CA SER A 36 -15.64 6.78 17.09
C SER A 36 -15.04 6.98 15.70
N ARG A 37 -14.30 8.08 15.51
CA ARG A 37 -13.56 8.38 14.28
C ARG A 37 -12.46 7.34 14.03
N ARG A 38 -11.67 7.00 15.05
CA ARG A 38 -10.64 5.97 14.94
C ARG A 38 -11.24 4.60 14.65
N ALA A 39 -12.37 4.27 15.27
CA ALA A 39 -13.05 2.99 15.03
C ALA A 39 -13.56 2.87 13.59
N THR A 40 -14.15 3.92 13.03
CA THR A 40 -14.60 3.92 11.62
C THR A 40 -13.43 3.80 10.66
N GLN A 41 -12.35 4.57 10.88
CA GLN A 41 -11.13 4.46 10.08
C GLN A 41 -10.51 3.06 10.14
N ALA A 42 -10.40 2.47 11.33
CA ALA A 42 -9.87 1.12 11.52
C ALA A 42 -10.75 0.07 10.82
N ALA A 43 -12.08 0.19 10.90
CA ALA A 43 -12.99 -0.71 10.21
C ALA A 43 -12.85 -0.62 8.68
N HIS A 44 -12.70 0.59 8.13
CA HIS A 44 -12.45 0.78 6.71
C HIS A 44 -11.09 0.22 6.28
N ALA A 45 -10.04 0.43 7.08
CA ALA A 45 -8.71 -0.11 6.82
C ALA A 45 -8.72 -1.65 6.84
N ALA A 46 -9.31 -2.27 7.85
CA ALA A 46 -9.43 -3.72 7.97
C ALA A 46 -10.20 -4.34 6.79
N ARG A 47 -11.29 -3.69 6.35
CA ARG A 47 -12.05 -4.15 5.18
C ARG A 47 -11.23 -4.09 3.89
N ARG A 48 -10.45 -3.03 3.71
CA ARG A 48 -9.55 -2.88 2.55
C ARG A 48 -8.45 -3.93 2.57
N GLU A 49 -7.79 -4.11 3.71
CA GLU A 49 -6.74 -5.11 3.89
C GLU A 49 -7.26 -6.52 3.62
N ALA A 50 -8.41 -6.88 4.18
CA ALA A 50 -9.04 -8.18 3.94
C ALA A 50 -9.34 -8.40 2.45
N TYR A 51 -9.81 -7.37 1.74
CA TYR A 51 -10.07 -7.46 0.29
C TYR A 51 -8.78 -7.70 -0.52
N LEU A 52 -7.72 -6.95 -0.22
CA LEU A 52 -6.43 -7.11 -0.90
C LEU A 52 -5.84 -8.49 -0.65
N ARG A 53 -5.86 -8.93 0.61
CA ARG A 53 -5.41 -10.26 1.01
C ARG A 53 -6.15 -11.37 0.27
N ALA A 54 -7.48 -11.30 0.20
CA ALA A 54 -8.28 -12.28 -0.53
C ALA A 54 -7.94 -12.33 -2.02
N ARG A 55 -7.61 -11.18 -2.63
CA ARG A 55 -7.19 -11.11 -4.03
C ARG A 55 -5.82 -11.76 -4.25
N ASP A 56 -4.89 -11.58 -3.33
CA ASP A 56 -3.55 -12.15 -3.45
C ASP A 56 -3.57 -13.66 -3.19
N GLU A 57 -4.35 -14.13 -2.20
CA GLU A 57 -4.58 -15.55 -1.95
C GLU A 57 -5.21 -16.27 -3.16
N GLU A 58 -6.15 -15.63 -3.86
CA GLU A 58 -6.74 -16.15 -5.09
C GLU A 58 -5.70 -16.29 -6.20
N LYS A 59 -4.86 -15.27 -6.42
CA LYS A 59 -3.78 -15.32 -7.41
C LYS A 59 -2.80 -16.43 -7.07
N ASP A 60 -2.41 -16.55 -5.82
CA ASP A 60 -1.44 -17.56 -5.39
C ASP A 60 -2.02 -18.96 -5.44
N ARG A 61 -3.31 -19.14 -5.17
CA ARG A 61 -4.01 -20.41 -5.39
C ARG A 61 -3.98 -20.80 -6.86
N ARG A 62 -4.32 -19.88 -7.77
CA ARG A 62 -4.26 -20.13 -9.21
C ARG A 62 -2.86 -20.49 -9.69
N LYS A 63 -1.83 -19.78 -9.24
CA LYS A 63 -0.42 -20.10 -9.55
C LYS A 63 -0.07 -21.50 -9.06
N ARG A 64 -0.44 -21.86 -7.82
CA ARG A 64 -0.19 -23.19 -7.25
C ARG A 64 -0.91 -24.29 -8.04
N ASP A 65 -2.16 -24.08 -8.41
CA ASP A 65 -2.94 -25.05 -9.19
C ASP A 65 -2.39 -25.21 -10.61
N GLN A 66 -1.96 -24.12 -11.25
CA GLN A 66 -1.28 -24.17 -12.55
C GLN A 66 0.05 -24.92 -12.47
N LEU A 67 0.86 -24.63 -11.45
CA LEU A 67 2.13 -25.31 -11.25
C LEU A 67 1.93 -26.81 -11.02
N ARG A 68 0.91 -27.19 -10.23
CA ARG A 68 0.55 -28.58 -9.98
C ARG A 68 0.11 -29.33 -11.25
N LYS A 69 -0.50 -28.63 -12.21
CA LYS A 69 -0.86 -29.20 -13.52
C LYS A 69 0.36 -29.40 -14.42
N ILE A 70 1.26 -28.41 -14.46
CA ILE A 70 2.44 -28.43 -15.33
C ILE A 70 3.50 -29.41 -14.82
N ALA A 71 3.70 -29.47 -13.49
CA ALA A 71 4.71 -30.30 -12.85
C ALA A 71 4.10 -31.01 -11.63
N PRO A 72 3.40 -32.14 -11.82
CA PRO A 72 2.88 -32.93 -10.71
C PRO A 72 4.04 -33.47 -9.85
N GLY A 73 4.05 -33.11 -8.57
CA GLY A 73 5.11 -33.48 -7.62
C GLY A 73 6.23 -32.45 -7.45
N PHE A 74 6.18 -31.33 -8.16
CA PHE A 74 7.13 -30.23 -7.96
C PHE A 74 6.67 -29.30 -6.81
N GLU A 75 7.53 -29.14 -5.80
CA GLU A 75 7.31 -28.19 -4.71
C GLU A 75 8.25 -26.98 -4.86
N PRO A 76 7.73 -25.76 -5.02
CA PRO A 76 8.57 -24.57 -5.21
C PRO A 76 9.38 -24.18 -3.97
N MET A 77 9.01 -24.70 -2.79
CA MET A 77 9.73 -24.55 -1.53
C MET A 77 10.59 -25.78 -1.18
N GLY A 78 10.59 -26.81 -2.03
CA GLY A 78 11.36 -28.03 -1.85
C GLY A 78 12.81 -27.89 -2.30
N SER A 79 13.62 -28.92 -2.05
CA SER A 79 15.02 -28.97 -2.51
C SER A 79 15.10 -28.93 -4.04
N VAL A 80 16.12 -28.23 -4.56
CA VAL A 80 16.44 -28.16 -6.00
C VAL A 80 16.43 -29.56 -6.62
N LEU A 81 15.71 -29.72 -7.74
CA LEU A 81 15.64 -30.99 -8.46
C LEU A 81 17.03 -31.35 -8.98
N VAL A 82 17.61 -32.42 -8.43
CA VAL A 82 18.88 -32.97 -8.89
C VAL A 82 18.59 -34.07 -9.92
N PRO A 83 19.18 -34.00 -11.13
CA PRO A 83 19.05 -35.07 -12.12
C PRO A 83 19.55 -36.41 -11.56
N VAL A 84 18.66 -37.41 -11.50
CA VAL A 84 19.08 -38.79 -11.26
C VAL A 84 19.38 -39.41 -12.62
N HIS A 85 20.65 -39.69 -12.87
CA HIS A 85 21.08 -40.40 -14.07
C HIS A 85 20.48 -41.81 -14.05
N LEU A 86 19.35 -42.00 -14.73
CA LEU A 86 18.84 -43.30 -15.11
C LEU A 86 19.92 -43.92 -16.01
N ARG A 87 20.60 -44.93 -15.48
CA ARG A 87 21.79 -45.55 -16.08
C ARG A 87 21.50 -45.93 -17.53
N SER A 88 21.96 -45.09 -18.45
CA SER A 88 22.13 -45.44 -19.85
C SER A 88 23.64 -45.55 -20.07
N ASN A 89 24.10 -46.78 -20.30
CA ASN A 89 25.27 -47.00 -21.12
C ASN A 89 24.94 -46.42 -22.51
N HIS A 90 25.12 -45.12 -22.73
CA HIS A 90 25.41 -44.56 -24.05
C HIS A 90 26.11 -43.20 -23.88
N SER A 91 27.08 -43.03 -24.78
CA SER A 91 28.18 -42.08 -24.84
C SER A 91 27.81 -40.59 -24.79
N PRO A 92 28.79 -39.70 -24.46
CA PRO A 92 28.56 -38.27 -24.33
C PRO A 92 28.71 -37.57 -25.69
N GLU A 93 27.69 -36.84 -26.14
CA GLU A 93 27.88 -35.81 -27.17
C GLU A 93 26.95 -34.60 -26.94
N VAL A 94 27.61 -33.45 -26.72
CA VAL A 94 27.38 -32.12 -27.30
C VAL A 94 25.99 -31.46 -27.15
N GLY A 95 25.99 -30.24 -26.60
CA GLY A 95 24.89 -29.30 -26.88
C GLY A 95 24.78 -28.10 -25.95
N SER A 96 25.69 -27.14 -26.10
CA SER A 96 25.61 -25.80 -25.51
C SER A 96 24.45 -24.96 -26.08
N SER A 97 23.95 -24.05 -25.24
CA SER A 97 23.32 -22.74 -25.55
C SER A 97 21.95 -22.65 -26.25
N SER A 98 20.97 -22.05 -25.55
CA SER A 98 20.36 -20.76 -25.95
C SER A 98 19.40 -20.20 -24.87
N THR A 99 19.82 -19.07 -24.31
CA THR A 99 19.11 -17.86 -23.80
C THR A 99 17.60 -17.87 -23.50
N PRO A 100 17.17 -17.14 -22.43
CA PRO A 100 15.77 -16.83 -22.18
C PRO A 100 15.29 -15.65 -23.05
N ASP A 101 14.10 -15.76 -23.63
CA ASP A 101 13.36 -14.64 -24.22
C ASP A 101 12.83 -13.69 -23.12
N PRO A 102 13.12 -12.38 -23.16
CA PRO A 102 12.40 -11.38 -22.40
C PRO A 102 11.70 -10.42 -23.38
N GLN A 103 10.57 -10.86 -23.95
CA GLN A 103 9.74 -9.98 -24.79
C GLN A 103 8.28 -9.98 -24.35
N VAL A 104 8.00 -9.32 -23.22
CA VAL A 104 6.76 -8.54 -23.02
C VAL A 104 7.06 -7.31 -22.15
N GLN A 105 8.02 -6.48 -22.58
CA GLN A 105 8.14 -5.09 -22.11
C GLN A 105 7.32 -4.20 -23.05
N ALA A 106 6.00 -4.29 -22.95
CA ALA A 106 5.08 -3.37 -23.62
C ALA A 106 3.93 -3.01 -22.66
N ARG A 107 4.28 -2.17 -21.68
CA ARG A 107 3.52 -0.98 -21.27
C ARG A 107 1.99 -1.13 -21.16
N GLY A 108 1.54 -1.69 -20.05
CA GLY A 108 0.44 -1.08 -19.31
C GLY A 108 1.09 -0.37 -18.13
N ARG A 109 1.06 0.96 -18.07
CA ARG A 109 1.45 1.67 -16.85
C ARG A 109 0.57 1.13 -15.71
N ASP A 110 1.19 0.73 -14.60
CA ASP A 110 0.43 0.28 -13.45
C ASP A 110 -0.27 1.52 -12.87
N VAL A 111 -1.52 1.36 -12.42
CA VAL A 111 -2.26 2.43 -11.73
C VAL A 111 -1.46 2.92 -10.53
N MET A 112 -0.64 2.05 -9.94
CA MET A 112 0.28 2.40 -8.86
C MET A 112 1.37 3.38 -9.31
N ASP A 113 1.88 3.29 -10.54
CA ASP A 113 2.89 4.21 -11.06
C ASP A 113 2.28 5.61 -11.27
N ASP A 114 1.08 5.67 -11.85
CA ASP A 114 0.37 6.95 -12.05
C ASP A 114 0.04 7.64 -10.71
N LEU A 115 -0.24 6.87 -9.65
CA LEU A 115 -0.48 7.40 -8.30
C LEU A 115 0.80 7.91 -7.63
N VAL A 116 1.93 7.26 -7.86
CA VAL A 116 3.25 7.71 -7.36
C VAL A 116 3.64 9.01 -8.04
N ASP A 117 3.44 9.12 -9.35
CA ASP A 117 3.70 10.34 -10.11
C ASP A 117 2.83 11.52 -9.62
N GLN A 118 1.54 11.27 -9.33
CA GLN A 118 0.66 12.29 -8.77
C GLN A 118 1.07 12.76 -7.37
N LEU A 119 1.58 11.85 -6.53
CA LEU A 119 2.05 12.19 -5.19
C LEU A 119 3.33 13.03 -5.25
N ALA A 120 4.28 12.64 -6.10
CA ALA A 120 5.52 13.39 -6.31
C ALA A 120 5.24 14.82 -6.79
N ALA A 121 4.28 14.99 -7.70
CA ALA A 121 3.88 16.31 -8.20
C ALA A 121 3.23 17.22 -7.14
N LEU A 122 2.64 16.66 -6.08
CA LEU A 122 2.07 17.44 -4.97
C LEU A 122 3.14 17.88 -3.97
N ASP A 123 4.15 17.05 -3.70
CA ASP A 123 5.27 17.39 -2.83
C ASP A 123 6.18 18.46 -3.44
N GLU A 124 6.39 18.44 -4.77
CA GLU A 124 7.16 19.49 -5.47
C GLU A 124 6.50 20.88 -5.42
N LYS A 125 5.21 20.94 -5.05
CA LYS A 125 4.41 22.18 -5.03
C LYS A 125 4.23 22.77 -3.62
N SER A 126 4.88 22.20 -2.61
CA SER A 126 4.93 22.72 -1.23
C SER A 126 6.25 23.44 -0.95
#